data_AF-A0ABD0SWM5-F1
#
_entry.id   AF-A0ABD0SWM5-F1
#
_cell.length_a   1.000
_cell.length_b   1.000
_cell.length_c   1.000
_cell.angle_alpha   90.00
_cell.angle_beta   90.00
_cell.angle_gamma   90.00
#
_symmetry.space_group_name_H-M   'P 1'
#
loop_
_entity.id
_entity.type
_entity.pdbx_description
1 polymer ?
#
loop_
_entity_poly.entity_id
_entity_poly.type
_entity_poly.pdbx_seq_one_letter_code
_entity_poly.pdbx_strand_id
1 'polypeptide(L)'
;MENKVNVPSEMIKMIPLFESDARQLPLFTKKCEYILNTFRGGAAQNMYLFHVITSRLAGAASNLVGERDNIDTWEELKNLLNQHFGDPRTEECLLLKLEALTIQRGESYLDFCHRIQNLRSILIAKFNETKRRKHGSSQTTDLYPHIPQHALKVVLEQQNSQTVYDFKNGNRGFRNNRYNNS
;
A
#
# COMPACT_ATOMS: atom_id res chain seq x y z
N MET A 1 41.03 -5.17 4.94
CA MET A 1 40.34 -4.10 5.68
C MET A 1 38.90 -4.10 5.20
N GLU A 2 37.97 -4.60 6.00
CA GLU A 2 36.54 -4.58 5.65
C GLU A 2 36.03 -3.14 5.67
N ASN A 3 35.50 -2.67 4.54
CA ASN A 3 34.77 -1.41 4.47
C ASN A 3 33.49 -1.55 5.32
N LYS A 4 33.51 -1.04 6.57
CA LYS A 4 32.31 -0.85 7.37
C LYS A 4 31.45 0.21 6.69
N VAL A 5 30.42 -0.21 5.95
CA VAL A 5 29.41 0.69 5.40
C VAL A 5 28.58 1.22 6.56
N ASN A 6 28.93 2.40 7.04
CA ASN A 6 28.19 3.05 8.12
C ASN A 6 26.83 3.50 7.58
N VAL A 7 25.73 3.11 8.25
CA VAL A 7 24.38 3.53 7.88
C VAL A 7 24.19 4.96 8.37
N PRO A 8 24.00 5.96 7.49
CA PRO A 8 23.79 7.33 7.93
C PRO A 8 22.55 7.44 8.83
N SER A 9 22.64 8.22 9.91
CA SER A 9 21.52 8.43 10.85
C SER A 9 20.27 9.00 10.16
N GLU A 10 20.44 9.81 9.13
CA GLU A 10 19.35 10.33 8.30
C GLU A 10 18.58 9.21 7.57
N MET A 11 19.27 8.14 7.18
CA MET A 11 18.62 6.98 6.56
C MET A 11 17.73 6.26 7.56
N ILE A 12 18.17 6.14 8.82
CA ILE A 12 17.40 5.52 9.90
C ILE A 12 16.12 6.32 10.20
N LYS A 13 16.22 7.65 10.22
CA LYS A 13 15.07 8.54 10.44
C LYS A 13 14.00 8.44 9.36
N MET A 14 14.33 7.93 8.17
CA MET A 14 13.34 7.67 7.11
C MET A 14 12.38 6.51 7.43
N ILE A 15 12.74 5.63 8.36
CA ILE A 15 11.82 4.59 8.84
C ILE A 15 10.82 5.28 9.78
N PRO A 16 9.51 5.30 9.46
CA PRO A 16 8.52 5.85 10.37
C PRO A 16 8.47 5.04 11.66
N LEU A 17 8.08 5.67 12.77
CA LEU A 17 7.72 4.91 13.97
C LEU A 17 6.49 4.06 13.65
N PHE A 18 6.49 2.81 14.08
CA PHE A 18 5.37 1.89 13.88
C PHE A 18 4.87 1.35 15.22
N GLU A 19 3.57 1.50 15.45
CA GLU A 19 2.91 1.05 16.68
C GLU A 19 1.94 -0.09 16.44
N SER A 20 0.87 0.14 15.67
CA SER A 20 -0.16 -0.88 15.41
C SER A 20 -1.07 -0.60 14.20
N ASP A 21 -0.97 0.58 13.56
CA ASP A 21 -1.88 0.94 12.46
C ASP A 21 -1.55 0.15 11.18
N ALA A 22 -2.46 -0.73 10.78
CA ALA A 22 -2.39 -1.52 9.56
C ALA A 22 -2.17 -0.67 8.29
N ARG A 23 -2.59 0.60 8.29
CA ARG A 23 -2.38 1.53 7.16
C ARG A 23 -0.94 2.00 7.05
N GLN A 24 -0.21 2.03 8.16
CA GLN A 24 1.19 2.45 8.22
C GLN A 24 2.16 1.28 7.97
N LEU A 25 1.73 0.04 8.25
CA LEU A 25 2.56 -1.16 8.09
C LEU A 25 3.18 -1.31 6.68
N PRO A 26 2.46 -1.06 5.56
CA PRO A 26 3.06 -1.15 4.22
C PRO A 26 4.18 -0.14 4.01
N LEU A 27 4.01 1.10 4.50
CA LEU A 27 5.02 2.14 4.39
C LEU A 27 6.25 1.80 5.24
N PHE A 28 6.04 1.39 6.49
CA PHE A 28 7.09 0.93 7.39
C PHE A 28 7.91 -0.19 6.75
N THR A 29 7.23 -1.24 6.29
CA THR A 29 7.85 -2.41 5.64
C THR A 29 8.68 -1.99 4.43
N LYS A 30 8.11 -1.15 3.54
CA LYS A 30 8.81 -0.67 2.34
C LYS A 30 10.07 0.13 2.66
N LYS A 31 10.04 0.96 3.71
CA LYS A 31 11.21 1.75 4.13
C LYS A 31 12.29 0.88 4.78
N CYS A 32 11.90 -0.12 5.57
CA CYS A 32 12.84 -1.10 6.13
C CYS A 32 13.50 -1.92 5.02
N GLU A 33 12.73 -2.43 4.05
CA GLU A 33 13.26 -3.18 2.90
C GLU A 33 14.24 -2.34 2.07
N TYR A 34 13.95 -1.05 1.85
CA TYR A 34 14.87 -0.16 1.15
C TYR A 34 16.23 -0.07 1.86
N ILE A 35 16.23 0.13 3.18
CA ILE A 35 17.48 0.24 3.96
C ILE A 35 18.21 -1.10 4.00
N LEU A 36 17.51 -2.21 4.22
CA LEU A 36 18.11 -3.53 4.18
C LEU A 36 18.75 -3.80 2.81
N ASN A 37 18.03 -3.58 1.72
CA ASN A 37 18.57 -3.82 0.38
C ASN A 37 19.76 -2.91 0.02
N THR A 38 19.82 -1.71 0.61
CA THR A 38 20.90 -0.74 0.33
C THR A 38 22.14 -0.99 1.18
N PHE A 39 21.98 -1.43 2.44
CA PHE A 39 23.06 -1.46 3.42
C PHE A 39 23.37 -2.86 3.98
N ARG A 40 22.68 -3.91 3.52
CA ARG A 40 22.96 -5.30 3.91
C ARG A 40 24.40 -5.68 3.59
N GLY A 41 25.02 -6.43 4.48
CA GLY A 41 26.41 -6.86 4.35
C GLY A 41 26.69 -8.12 5.18
N GLY A 42 27.83 -8.11 5.89
CA GLY A 42 28.22 -9.20 6.79
C GLY A 42 27.27 -9.35 8.00
N ALA A 43 27.49 -10.41 8.78
CA ALA A 43 26.63 -10.77 9.91
C ALA A 43 26.45 -9.62 10.93
N ALA A 44 27.54 -8.95 11.31
CA ALA A 44 27.50 -7.81 12.24
C ALA A 44 26.69 -6.62 11.70
N GLN A 45 26.81 -6.33 10.40
CA GLN A 45 26.04 -5.28 9.74
C GLN A 45 24.55 -5.62 9.72
N ASN A 46 24.21 -6.87 9.43
CA ASN A 46 22.83 -7.32 9.37
C ASN A 46 22.17 -7.31 10.75
N MET A 47 22.89 -7.71 11.80
CA MET A 47 22.43 -7.57 13.18
C MET A 47 22.22 -6.10 13.57
N TYR A 48 23.16 -5.22 13.22
CA TYR A 48 22.99 -3.79 13.45
C TYR A 48 21.74 -3.24 12.75
N LEU A 49 21.52 -3.59 11.48
CA LEU A 49 20.33 -3.18 10.74
C LEU A 49 19.04 -3.70 11.38
N PHE A 50 19.05 -4.92 11.89
CA PHE A 50 17.92 -5.50 12.60
C PHE A 50 17.60 -4.73 13.90
N HIS A 51 18.61 -4.39 14.71
CA HIS A 51 18.44 -3.55 15.90
C HIS A 51 17.93 -2.15 15.55
N VAL A 52 18.44 -1.57 14.46
CA VAL A 52 17.96 -0.26 13.97
C VAL A 52 16.48 -0.33 13.61
N ILE A 53 16.04 -1.36 12.89
CA ILE A 53 14.64 -1.51 12.50
C ILE A 53 13.75 -1.73 13.73
N THR A 54 14.14 -2.62 14.64
CA THR A 54 13.37 -2.90 15.87
C THR A 54 13.28 -1.70 16.79
N SER A 55 14.30 -0.82 16.82
CA SER A 55 14.26 0.46 17.56
C SER A 55 13.20 1.45 17.05
N ARG A 56 12.65 1.22 15.84
CA ARG A 56 11.59 2.04 15.25
C ARG A 56 10.20 1.48 15.52
N LEU A 57 10.10 0.36 16.22
CA LEU A 57 8.85 -0.16 16.75
C LEU A 57 8.55 0.54 18.08
N ALA A 58 7.28 0.86 18.30
CA ALA A 58 6.80 1.50 19.51
C ALA A 58 5.49 0.83 19.97
N GLY A 59 5.09 1.11 21.21
CA GLY A 59 3.82 0.65 21.77
C GLY A 59 3.58 -0.85 21.59
N ALA A 60 2.42 -1.21 21.04
CA ALA A 60 1.99 -2.59 20.86
C ALA A 60 2.95 -3.43 20.00
N ALA A 61 3.52 -2.87 18.92
CA ALA A 61 4.48 -3.59 18.08
C ALA A 61 5.79 -3.88 18.81
N SER A 62 6.28 -2.94 19.64
CA SER A 62 7.49 -3.18 20.44
C SER A 62 7.25 -4.27 21.49
N ASN A 63 6.09 -4.23 22.17
CA ASN A 63 5.72 -5.27 23.15
C ASN A 63 5.61 -6.65 22.50
N LEU A 64 4.95 -6.74 21.34
CA LEU A 64 4.78 -8.00 20.61
C LEU A 64 6.13 -8.66 20.26
N VAL A 65 7.12 -7.85 19.88
CA VAL A 65 8.47 -8.35 19.57
C VAL A 65 9.22 -8.72 20.85
N GLY A 66 9.11 -7.91 21.91
CA GLY A 66 9.76 -8.18 23.19
C GLY A 66 9.24 -9.43 23.91
N GLU A 67 8.01 -9.86 23.65
CA GLU A 67 7.43 -11.10 24.18
C GLU A 67 7.88 -12.36 23.43
N ARG A 68 8.61 -12.23 22.30
CA ARG A 68 9.04 -13.36 21.47
C ARG A 68 10.57 -13.46 21.43
N ASP A 69 11.09 -14.55 21.98
CA ASP A 69 12.54 -14.79 22.06
C ASP A 69 13.19 -15.24 20.74
N ASN A 70 12.40 -15.54 19.69
CA ASN A 70 12.86 -16.24 18.48
C ASN A 70 12.75 -15.39 17.19
N ILE A 71 12.83 -14.07 17.28
CA ILE A 71 12.76 -13.20 16.09
C ILE A 71 14.13 -12.59 15.84
N ASP A 72 14.92 -13.26 15.01
CA ASP A 72 16.31 -12.88 14.72
C ASP A 72 16.49 -12.33 13.30
N THR A 73 15.50 -12.53 12.43
CA THR A 73 15.56 -12.12 11.04
C THR A 73 14.48 -11.10 10.69
N TRP A 74 14.77 -10.26 9.69
CA TRP A 74 13.80 -9.32 9.14
C TRP A 74 12.55 -10.03 8.60
N GLU A 75 12.69 -11.19 7.96
CA GLU A 75 11.55 -11.91 7.39
C GLU A 75 10.61 -12.44 8.48
N GLU A 76 11.14 -12.96 9.58
CA GLU A 76 10.35 -13.35 10.75
C GLU A 76 9.62 -12.16 11.36
N LEU A 77 10.33 -11.04 11.55
CA LEU A 77 9.73 -9.80 12.06
C LEU A 77 8.62 -9.29 11.14
N LYS A 78 8.87 -9.23 9.84
CA LYS A 78 7.89 -8.79 8.85
C LYS A 78 6.66 -9.69 8.84
N ASN A 79 6.85 -11.02 8.91
CA ASN A 79 5.73 -11.96 8.98
C ASN A 79 4.92 -11.78 10.28
N LEU A 80 5.60 -11.61 11.41
CA LEU A 80 4.98 -11.32 12.69
C LEU A 80 4.12 -10.06 12.65
N LEU A 81 4.67 -8.95 12.15
CA LEU A 81 3.95 -7.68 12.07
C LEU A 81 2.74 -7.77 11.12
N ASN A 82 2.88 -8.49 9.99
CA ASN A 82 1.76 -8.71 9.07
C ASN A 82 0.69 -9.62 9.68
N GLN A 83 1.07 -10.59 10.51
CA GLN A 83 0.10 -11.48 11.17
C GLN A 83 -0.75 -10.73 12.21
N HIS A 84 -0.13 -9.82 12.98
CA HIS A 84 -0.81 -9.14 14.09
C HIS A 84 -1.42 -7.79 13.71
N PHE A 85 -0.76 -7.04 12.83
CA PHE A 85 -1.17 -5.68 12.45
C PHE A 85 -1.47 -5.54 10.97
N GLY A 86 -1.35 -6.62 10.19
CA GLY A 86 -1.75 -6.59 8.78
C GLY A 86 -3.26 -6.44 8.63
N ASP A 87 -3.67 -5.98 7.46
CA ASP A 87 -5.09 -5.89 7.11
C ASP A 87 -5.71 -7.30 7.07
N PRO A 88 -6.64 -7.67 7.96
CA PRO A 88 -7.22 -9.02 8.01
C PRO A 88 -8.20 -9.28 6.86
N ARG A 89 -8.59 -8.26 6.09
CA ARG A 89 -9.57 -8.40 5.01
C ARG A 89 -9.01 -9.28 3.90
N THR A 90 -9.77 -10.31 3.54
CA THR A 90 -9.47 -11.16 2.39
C THR A 90 -9.83 -10.44 1.08
N GLU A 91 -9.31 -10.95 -0.03
CA GLU A 91 -9.62 -10.44 -1.36
C GLU A 91 -11.13 -10.50 -1.63
N GLU A 92 -11.78 -11.60 -1.25
CA GLU A 92 -13.21 -11.83 -1.39
C GLU A 92 -14.03 -10.84 -0.55
N CYS A 93 -13.62 -10.57 0.69
CA CYS A 93 -14.28 -9.59 1.56
C CYS A 93 -14.23 -8.17 0.96
N LEU A 94 -13.08 -7.81 0.36
CA LEU A 94 -12.91 -6.51 -0.28
C LEU A 94 -13.70 -6.41 -1.59
N LEU A 95 -13.80 -7.49 -2.37
CA LEU A 95 -14.61 -7.57 -3.58
C LEU A 95 -16.10 -7.41 -3.28
N LEU A 96 -16.63 -8.17 -2.31
CA LEU A 96 -18.02 -8.05 -1.86
C LEU A 96 -18.33 -6.62 -1.38
N LYS A 97 -17.38 -5.99 -0.66
CA LYS A 97 -17.53 -4.61 -0.21
C LYS A 97 -17.52 -3.61 -1.37
N LEU A 98 -16.78 -3.88 -2.44
CA LEU A 98 -16.77 -3.07 -3.65
C LEU A 98 -18.09 -3.21 -4.41
N GLU A 99 -18.63 -4.42 -4.54
CA GLU A 99 -19.90 -4.70 -5.20
C GLU A 99 -21.09 -4.07 -4.46
N ALA A 100 -21.07 -4.09 -3.13
CA ALA A 100 -22.11 -3.48 -2.29
C ALA A 100 -21.95 -1.95 -2.12
N LEU A 101 -20.95 -1.32 -2.75
CA LEU A 101 -20.66 0.09 -2.51
C LEU A 101 -21.66 0.99 -3.22
N THR A 102 -22.49 1.68 -2.45
CA THR A 102 -23.43 2.69 -2.97
C THR A 102 -23.14 4.06 -2.35
N ILE A 103 -23.59 5.12 -3.04
CA ILE A 103 -23.56 6.49 -2.50
C ILE A 103 -24.45 6.56 -1.27
N GLN A 104 -23.93 7.14 -0.19
CA GLN A 104 -24.67 7.29 1.07
C GLN A 104 -25.51 8.58 1.06
N ARG A 105 -26.55 8.61 1.88
CA ARG A 105 -27.41 9.79 1.99
C ARG A 105 -26.62 10.96 2.59
N GLY A 106 -26.52 12.06 1.85
CA GLY A 106 -25.74 13.24 2.26
C GLY A 106 -24.25 13.17 1.95
N GLU A 107 -23.78 12.11 1.29
CA GLU A 107 -22.41 11.98 0.81
C GLU A 107 -22.20 12.79 -0.48
N SER A 108 -21.08 13.52 -0.57
CA SER A 108 -20.71 14.18 -1.82
C SER A 108 -20.21 13.17 -2.84
N TYR A 109 -20.40 13.46 -4.13
CA TYR A 109 -19.90 12.60 -5.20
C TYR A 109 -18.38 12.39 -5.12
N LEU A 110 -17.63 13.43 -4.71
CA LEU A 110 -16.18 13.36 -4.55
C LEU A 110 -15.77 12.38 -3.43
N ASP A 111 -16.46 12.40 -2.30
CA ASP A 111 -16.20 11.50 -1.17
C ASP A 111 -16.51 10.04 -1.53
N PHE A 112 -17.59 9.83 -2.29
CA PHE A 112 -17.92 8.52 -2.83
C PHE A 112 -16.81 7.99 -3.76
N CYS A 113 -16.31 8.83 -4.67
CA CYS A 113 -15.18 8.50 -5.54
C CYS A 113 -13.91 8.15 -4.74
N HIS A 114 -13.58 8.92 -3.70
CA HIS A 114 -12.43 8.62 -2.83
C HIS A 114 -12.57 7.26 -2.14
N ARG A 115 -13.77 6.88 -1.71
CA ARG A 115 -14.01 5.55 -1.12
C ARG A 115 -13.81 4.41 -2.11
N ILE A 116 -14.30 4.55 -3.35
CA ILE A 116 -14.08 3.56 -4.41
C ILE A 116 -12.57 3.42 -4.66
N GLN A 117 -11.86 4.54 -4.82
CA GLN A 117 -10.42 4.53 -5.10
C GLN A 117 -9.61 3.90 -3.96
N ASN A 118 -9.98 4.16 -2.71
CA ASN A 118 -9.34 3.56 -1.55
C ASN A 118 -9.54 2.04 -1.53
N LEU A 119 -10.77 1.55 -1.72
CA LEU A 119 -11.05 0.10 -1.79
C LEU A 119 -10.32 -0.57 -2.95
N ARG A 120 -10.29 0.06 -4.13
CA ARG A 120 -9.56 -0.44 -5.29
C ARG A 120 -8.06 -0.55 -5.01
N SER A 121 -7.47 0.44 -4.36
CA SER A 121 -6.04 0.45 -4.03
C SER A 121 -5.67 -0.67 -3.07
N ILE A 122 -6.54 -0.95 -2.08
CA ILE A 122 -6.35 -2.06 -1.15
C ILE A 122 -6.46 -3.41 -1.87
N LEU A 123 -7.45 -3.58 -2.76
CA LEU A 123 -7.62 -4.79 -3.57
C LEU A 123 -6.39 -5.08 -4.43
N ILE A 124 -5.88 -4.07 -5.14
CA ILE A 124 -4.68 -4.22 -5.98
C ILE A 124 -3.47 -4.62 -5.13
N ALA A 125 -3.31 -3.99 -3.95
CA ALA A 125 -2.20 -4.32 -3.05
C ALA A 125 -2.28 -5.79 -2.58
N LYS A 126 -3.46 -6.25 -2.16
CA LYS A 126 -3.72 -7.64 -1.75
C LYS A 126 -3.49 -8.63 -2.88
N PHE A 127 -4.04 -8.35 -4.07
CA PHE A 127 -3.86 -9.21 -5.25
C PHE A 127 -2.37 -9.40 -5.61
N ASN A 128 -1.59 -8.32 -5.59
CA ASN A 128 -0.15 -8.38 -5.86
C ASN A 128 0.61 -9.17 -4.78
N GLU A 129 0.19 -9.10 -3.53
CA GLU A 129 0.73 -9.89 -2.42
C GLU A 129 0.47 -11.39 -2.63
N THR A 130 -0.77 -11.76 -2.99
CA THR A 130 -1.15 -13.15 -3.31
C THR A 130 -0.36 -13.68 -4.51
N LYS A 131 -0.19 -12.87 -5.55
CA LYS A 131 0.59 -13.24 -6.74
C LYS A 131 2.07 -13.50 -6.41
N ARG A 132 2.68 -12.67 -5.57
CA ARG A 132 4.08 -12.84 -5.13
C ARG A 132 4.28 -14.13 -4.33
N ARG A 133 3.34 -14.47 -3.43
CA ARG A 133 3.37 -15.73 -2.68
C ARG A 133 3.32 -16.96 -3.60
N LYS A 134 2.52 -16.91 -4.67
CA LYS A 134 2.35 -18.03 -5.60
C LYS A 134 3.49 -18.19 -6.63
N HIS A 135 4.27 -17.14 -6.93
CA HIS A 135 5.40 -17.23 -7.87
C HIS A 135 6.67 -17.89 -7.29
N GLY A 136 6.69 -18.27 -6.01
CA GLY A 136 7.76 -19.07 -5.40
C GLY A 136 7.56 -20.59 -5.51
N SER A 137 6.41 -21.05 -6.03
CA SER A 137 6.07 -22.46 -6.20
C SER A 137 5.50 -22.69 -7.60
N SER A 138 6.12 -23.59 -8.37
CA SER A 138 5.70 -23.94 -9.73
C SER A 138 4.19 -24.21 -9.86
N GLN A 139 3.61 -23.67 -10.94
CA GLN A 139 2.34 -23.99 -11.61
C GLN A 139 1.10 -24.28 -10.75
N THR A 140 0.11 -23.38 -10.82
CA THR A 140 -1.30 -23.75 -11.06
C THR A 140 -1.99 -22.64 -11.86
N THR A 141 -2.23 -22.92 -13.13
CA THR A 141 -3.43 -22.48 -13.85
C THR A 141 -4.69 -22.88 -13.07
N ASP A 142 -5.75 -22.10 -13.24
CA ASP A 142 -7.13 -22.39 -12.82
C ASP A 142 -7.47 -22.22 -11.33
N LEU A 143 -7.62 -20.96 -10.89
CA LEU A 143 -8.58 -20.65 -9.82
C LEU A 143 -9.03 -19.18 -9.91
N TYR A 144 -9.84 -18.85 -10.92
CA TYR A 144 -10.83 -17.75 -10.93
C TYR A 144 -11.68 -17.84 -12.21
N PRO A 145 -12.76 -18.65 -12.24
CA PRO A 145 -13.83 -18.40 -13.19
C PRO A 145 -14.58 -17.15 -12.70
N HIS A 146 -14.56 -16.10 -13.49
CA HIS A 146 -15.27 -14.84 -13.29
C HIS A 146 -14.75 -13.95 -12.15
N ILE A 147 -13.68 -13.20 -12.43
CA ILE A 147 -13.82 -11.75 -12.20
C ILE A 147 -15.00 -11.35 -13.07
N PRO A 148 -16.15 -10.92 -12.53
CA PRO A 148 -17.23 -10.54 -13.40
C PRO A 148 -16.71 -9.34 -14.16
N GLN A 149 -16.49 -9.53 -15.47
CA GLN A 149 -15.97 -8.51 -16.36
C GLN A 149 -16.76 -7.21 -16.22
N HIS A 150 -18.02 -7.29 -15.75
CA HIS A 150 -18.86 -6.17 -15.33
C HIS A 150 -18.21 -5.24 -14.30
N ALA A 151 -17.49 -5.71 -13.28
CA ALA A 151 -16.96 -4.85 -12.21
C ALA A 151 -15.71 -4.08 -12.69
N LEU A 152 -14.81 -4.74 -13.42
CA LEU A 152 -13.70 -4.09 -14.13
C LEU A 152 -14.21 -3.16 -15.23
N LYS A 153 -15.26 -3.57 -15.96
CA LYS A 153 -15.88 -2.78 -17.03
C LYS A 153 -16.62 -1.56 -16.46
N VAL A 154 -17.33 -1.65 -15.34
CA VAL A 154 -17.93 -0.49 -14.65
C VAL A 154 -16.86 0.48 -14.18
N VAL A 155 -15.75 -0.02 -13.63
CA VAL A 155 -14.61 0.82 -13.19
C VAL A 155 -13.90 1.47 -14.40
N LEU A 156 -13.82 0.81 -15.55
CA LEU A 156 -13.23 1.34 -16.79
C LEU A 156 -14.20 2.26 -17.57
N GLU A 157 -15.50 1.99 -17.55
CA GLU A 157 -16.55 2.80 -18.21
C GLU A 157 -16.84 4.09 -17.43
N GLN A 158 -16.65 4.10 -16.11
CA GLN A 158 -16.70 5.33 -15.31
C GLN A 158 -15.53 6.28 -15.61
N GLN A 159 -14.36 5.78 -16.02
CA GLN A 159 -13.23 6.62 -16.47
C GLN A 159 -13.49 7.30 -17.82
N ASN A 160 -14.19 6.63 -18.75
CA ASN A 160 -14.53 7.20 -20.05
C ASN A 160 -15.72 8.18 -19.99
N SER A 161 -16.57 8.10 -18.97
CA SER A 161 -17.66 9.06 -18.81
C SER A 161 -17.17 10.40 -18.27
N GLN A 162 -16.19 10.42 -17.36
CA GLN A 162 -15.65 11.67 -16.81
C GLN A 162 -14.84 12.47 -17.84
N THR A 163 -14.03 11.79 -18.68
CA THR A 163 -13.35 12.45 -19.80
C THR A 163 -14.33 12.99 -20.84
N VAL A 164 -15.48 12.36 -21.06
CA VAL A 164 -16.52 12.86 -21.99
C VAL A 164 -17.38 13.97 -21.38
N TYR A 165 -17.64 13.95 -20.07
CA TYR A 165 -18.38 15.02 -19.38
C TYR A 165 -17.54 16.29 -19.21
N ASP A 166 -16.24 16.17 -18.90
CA ASP A 166 -15.33 17.31 -18.81
C ASP A 166 -15.02 17.90 -20.20
N PHE A 167 -14.99 17.08 -21.26
CA PHE A 167 -14.84 17.55 -22.64
C PHE A 167 -16.11 18.21 -23.20
N LYS A 168 -17.30 17.79 -22.75
CA LYS A 168 -18.59 18.38 -23.20
C LYS A 168 -18.99 19.63 -22.41
N ASN A 169 -18.54 19.79 -21.16
CA ASN A 169 -18.87 20.94 -20.31
C ASN A 169 -17.74 21.95 -20.11
N GLY A 170 -16.52 21.68 -20.60
CA GLY A 170 -15.35 22.54 -20.40
C GLY A 170 -15.00 23.53 -21.52
N ASN A 171 -15.80 23.66 -22.59
CA ASN A 171 -15.45 24.54 -23.73
C ASN A 171 -16.56 25.51 -24.16
N ARG A 172 -17.15 26.22 -23.19
CA ARG A 172 -17.92 27.46 -23.42
C ARG A 172 -17.52 28.51 -22.39
N GLY A 173 -16.34 29.12 -22.60
CA GLY A 173 -15.87 30.17 -21.70
C GLY A 173 -14.63 30.93 -22.16
N PHE A 174 -14.22 30.81 -23.43
CA PHE A 174 -13.20 31.71 -23.99
C PHE A 174 -13.71 32.26 -25.32
N ARG A 175 -14.53 33.31 -25.24
CA ARG A 175 -14.79 34.23 -26.35
C ARG A 175 -14.40 35.63 -25.91
N ASN A 176 -13.24 36.04 -26.43
CA ASN A 176 -12.87 37.37 -26.91
C ASN A 176 -13.41 38.60 -26.16
N ASN A 177 -12.49 39.42 -25.65
CA ASN A 177 -12.49 40.81 -26.08
C ASN A 177 -11.06 41.35 -26.24
N ARG A 178 -10.67 41.52 -27.51
CA ARG A 178 -9.58 42.38 -27.97
C ARG A 178 -10.14 43.81 -28.10
N TYR A 179 -9.40 44.78 -27.57
CA TYR A 179 -9.28 46.19 -27.98
C TYR A 179 -10.55 47.04 -28.21
N ASN A 180 -10.73 48.12 -27.44
CA ASN A 180 -10.51 49.50 -27.93
C ASN A 180 -10.86 50.61 -26.90
N ASN A 181 -9.94 51.57 -26.80
CA ASN A 181 -10.02 53.01 -26.46
C ASN A 181 -11.25 53.60 -25.74
N SER A 182 -10.98 54.31 -24.64
CA SER A 182 -11.04 55.80 -24.59
C SER A 182 -10.10 56.32 -23.51
#